data_AF-A0A945YZX4-F1
#
_entry.id   AF-A0A945YZX4-F1
#
_cell.length_a   1.000
_cell.length_b   1.000
_cell.length_c   1.000
_cell.angle_alpha   90.00
_cell.angle_beta   90.00
_cell.angle_gamma   90.00
#
_symmetry.space_group_name_H-M   'P 1'
#
loop_
_entity.id
_entity.type
_entity.pdbx_description
1 polymer ?
#
loop_
_entity_poly.entity_id
_entity_poly.type
_entity_poly.pdbx_seq_one_letter_code
_entity_poly.pdbx_strand_id
1 'polypeptide(L)' 'MAKIDYVCTKCGEPVLKDAWASWDTETQQWVLETVFDQAFCSNCDGETKAETKGIE' A
#
# COMPACT_ATOMS: atom_id res chain seq x y z
N MET A 1 -9.22 3.66 -18.60
CA MET A 1 -8.34 4.27 -17.59
C MET A 1 -6.98 3.63 -17.73
N ALA A 2 -5.92 4.42 -17.79
CA ALA A 2 -4.56 3.88 -17.74
C ALA A 2 -4.35 3.21 -16.37
N LYS A 3 -3.68 2.06 -16.35
CA LYS A 3 -3.36 1.37 -15.10
C LYS A 3 -2.19 2.09 -14.42
N ILE A 4 -2.17 2.08 -13.10
CA ILE A 4 -1.10 2.69 -12.29
C ILE A 4 -0.68 1.76 -11.16
N ASP A 5 0.58 1.88 -10.75
CA ASP A 5 1.16 1.28 -9.55
C ASP A 5 1.63 2.37 -8.58
N TYR A 6 1.65 2.06 -7.28
CA TYR A 6 2.33 2.88 -6.27
C TYR A 6 3.73 2.34 -6.03
N VAL A 7 4.74 3.16 -6.29
CA VAL A 7 6.14 2.77 -6.21
C VAL A 7 6.92 3.67 -5.26
N CYS A 8 8.01 3.13 -4.72
CA CYS A 8 8.93 3.82 -3.84
C CYS A 8 9.68 4.89 -4.62
N THR A 9 9.64 6.14 -4.18
CA THR A 9 10.35 7.25 -4.85
C THR A 9 11.89 7.10 -4.85
N LYS A 10 12.43 6.14 -4.09
CA LYS A 10 13.89 5.89 -3.98
C LYS A 10 14.37 4.79 -4.93
N CYS A 11 13.67 3.66 -4.98
CA CYS A 11 14.12 2.47 -5.73
C CYS A 11 13.17 2.05 -6.85
N GLY A 12 11.99 2.66 -6.96
CA GLY A 12 11.02 2.36 -8.02
C GLY A 12 10.24 1.05 -7.86
N GLU A 13 10.44 0.32 -6.76
CA GLU A 13 9.73 -0.92 -6.45
C GLU A 13 8.36 -0.63 -5.82
N PRO A 14 7.37 -1.54 -5.96
CA PRO A 14 6.07 -1.42 -5.31
C PRO A 14 6.19 -1.23 -3.79
N VAL A 15 5.30 -0.41 -3.23
CA VAL A 15 5.25 -0.14 -1.78
C VAL A 15 4.03 -0.81 -1.13
N LEU A 16 4.17 -1.08 0.16
CA LEU A 16 3.07 -1.42 1.06
C LEU A 16 2.52 -0.14 1.70
N LYS A 17 1.25 -0.15 2.08
CA LYS A 17 0.59 0.94 2.79
C LYS A 17 0.16 0.45 4.17
N ASP A 18 0.29 1.31 5.16
CA ASP A 18 -0.32 1.05 6.46
C ASP A 18 -1.83 1.13 6.36
N ALA A 19 -2.51 0.29 7.14
CA ALA A 19 -3.95 0.20 7.13
C ALA A 19 -4.50 -0.25 8.48
N TRP A 20 -5.75 0.10 8.73
CA TRP A 20 -6.52 -0.54 9.79
C TRP A 20 -7.41 -1.63 9.22
N ALA A 21 -7.45 -2.74 9.94
CA ALA A 21 -8.42 -3.79 9.74
C ALA A 21 -9.22 -3.99 11.02
N SER A 22 -10.53 -4.20 10.87
CA SER A 22 -11.43 -4.56 11.96
C SER A 22 -11.81 -6.04 11.85
N TRP A 23 -12.17 -6.66 12.96
CA TRP A 23 -12.70 -8.03 12.96
C TRP A 23 -14.21 -7.98 12.73
N ASP A 24 -14.66 -8.54 11.60
CA ASP A 24 -16.08 -8.75 11.33
C ASP A 24 -16.52 -10.04 12.03
N THR A 25 -17.39 -9.90 13.03
CA THR A 25 -17.92 -11.02 13.81
C THR A 25 -18.96 -11.86 13.07
N GLU A 26 -19.60 -11.34 12.02
CA GLU A 26 -20.57 -12.10 11.24
C GLU A 26 -19.86 -13.02 10.27
N THR A 27 -18.89 -12.48 9.51
CA THR A 27 -18.16 -13.26 8.51
C THR A 27 -16.92 -13.97 9.07
N GLN A 28 -16.52 -13.63 10.31
CA GLN A 28 -15.31 -14.15 10.98
C GLN A 28 -14.04 -13.88 10.16
N GLN A 29 -13.91 -12.66 9.65
CA GLN A 29 -12.80 -12.23 8.81
C GLN A 29 -12.28 -10.86 9.23
N TRP A 30 -11.01 -10.58 8.92
CA TRP A 30 -10.47 -9.23 8.98
C TRP A 30 -10.91 -8.44 7.75
N VAL A 31 -11.50 -7.27 7.97
CA VAL A 31 -11.97 -6.38 6.90
C VAL A 31 -11.12 -5.12 6.92
N LEU A 32 -10.66 -4.70 5.74
CA LEU A 32 -9.90 -3.46 5.56
C LEU A 32 -10.83 -2.26 5.74
N GLU A 33 -10.55 -1.43 6.76
CA GLU A 33 -11.36 -0.25 7.08
C GLU A 33 -10.84 1.00 6.37
N THR A 34 -9.53 1.24 6.48
CA THR A 34 -8.90 2.42 5.90
C THR A 34 -7.45 2.14 5.56
N VAL A 35 -6.98 2.79 4.50
CA VAL A 35 -5.57 2.80 4.08
C VAL A 35 -5.02 4.20 4.31
N PHE A 36 -3.85 4.29 4.93
CA PHE A 36 -3.22 5.56 5.29
C PHE A 36 -2.23 6.04 4.22
N ASP A 37 -1.76 7.28 4.39
CA ASP A 37 -0.75 7.87 3.52
C ASP A 37 0.64 7.24 3.71
N GLN A 38 0.93 6.76 4.92
CA GLN A 38 2.19 6.11 5.27
C GLN A 38 2.45 4.88 4.39
N ALA A 39 3.67 4.81 3.85
CA ALA A 39 4.12 3.75 2.96
C ALA A 39 5.42 3.12 3.45
N PHE A 40 5.56 1.83 3.21
CA PHE A 40 6.75 1.04 3.51
C PHE A 40 7.30 0.39 2.24
N CYS A 41 8.60 0.47 2.01
CA CYS A 41 9.27 -0.22 0.91
C CYS A 41 9.98 -1.46 1.43
N SER A 42 9.53 -2.64 1.01
CA SER A 42 10.17 -3.90 1.39
C SER A 42 11.59 -4.05 0.83
N ASN A 43 11.89 -3.43 -0.32
CA ASN A 43 13.23 -3.48 -0.90
C ASN A 43 14.23 -2.55 -0.19
N CYS A 44 13.75 -1.38 0.30
CA CYS A 44 14.58 -0.47 1.11
C CYS A 44 14.56 -0.82 2.60
N ASP A 45 13.70 -1.76 3.00
CA ASP A 45 13.40 -2.17 4.37
C ASP A 45 13.12 -0.98 5.31
N GLY A 46 12.18 -0.12 4.90
CA GLY A 46 11.87 1.07 5.69
C GLY A 46 10.71 1.91 5.17
N GLU A 47 10.30 2.87 6.01
CA GLU A 47 9.33 3.89 5.65
C GLU A 47 9.78 4.69 4.43
N THR A 48 8.83 5.03 3.58
CA THR A 48 9.10 5.71 2.31
C THR A 48 7.97 6.63 1.89
N LYS A 49 8.19 7.36 0.79
CA LYS A 49 7.15 8.05 0.04
C LYS A 49 6.76 7.21 -1.17
N ALA A 50 5.47 7.23 -1.46
CA ALA A 50 4.89 6.56 -2.62
C ALA A 50 4.61 7.59 -3.72
N GLU A 51 4.85 7.21 -4.97
CA GLU A 51 4.39 7.93 -6.16
C GLU A 51 3.70 6.99 -7.13
N THR A 52 2.83 7.53 -7.99
CA THR A 52 2.12 6.74 -8.99
C THR A 52 2.95 6.58 -10.26
N LYS A 53 3.07 5.37 -10.78
CA LYS A 53 3.73 5.04 -12.03
C LYS A 53 2.73 4.40 -12.99
N GLY A 54 2.66 4.87 -14.23
CA GLY A 54 1.81 4.24 -15.26
C GLY A 54 2.35 2.87 -15.66
N ILE A 55 1.44 1.92 -15.88
CA ILE A 55 1.78 0.58 -16.40
C ILE A 55 0.99 0.32 -17.70
N GLU A 56 1.67 -0.27 -18.69
CA GLU A 56 1.13 -0.58 -20.02
C GLU A 56 0.28 -1.87 -20.02
#